data_AF-A0A924XMD4-F1
#
_entry.id   AF-A0A924XMD4-F1
#
_cell.length_a   1.000
_cell.length_b   1.000
_cell.length_c   1.000
_cell.angle_alpha   90.00
_cell.angle_beta   90.00
_cell.angle_gamma   90.00
#
_symmetry.space_group_name_H-M   'P 1'
#
loop_
_entity.id
_entity.type
_entity.pdbx_description
1 polymer ?
#
loop_
_entity_poly.entity_id
_entity_poly.type
_entity_poly.pdbx_seq_one_letter_code
_entity_poly.pdbx_strand_id
1 'polypeptide(L)'
;MTKLDEKYLSHRFPNIYETCKHYGLNIATDLLPISPAVHYFMGGVRTNLNGETTVKNLFAAGEVASTGVQGANRLASNSLLEGLVFGARAGKQAVESPKSKVQSPKSESQNSQTQTSKSDIEISVAVRKRVKRLMWERVGISRDAANLKRALREFEQIASADLSTASRSFVTLATLIAKAALWREESRGGHFRTDFPQREDNFQVHSIQKLGAEIQTSETINFADESNQKAA
;
A
#
# COMPACT_ATOMS: atom_id res chain seq x y z
N MET A 1 -20.62 -9.48 20.33
CA MET A 1 -21.17 -10.66 19.62
C MET A 1 -22.30 -11.22 20.46
N THR A 2 -23.25 -10.36 20.85
CA THR A 2 -24.08 -10.54 22.04
C THR A 2 -25.27 -11.48 21.87
N LYS A 3 -25.43 -12.01 20.65
CA LYS A 3 -26.45 -13.01 20.30
C LYS A 3 -25.91 -14.44 20.33
N LEU A 4 -24.61 -14.62 20.59
CA LEU A 4 -23.96 -15.93 20.64
C LEU A 4 -23.68 -16.32 22.09
N ASP A 5 -23.78 -17.61 22.38
CA ASP A 5 -23.51 -18.18 23.70
C ASP A 5 -22.04 -17.98 24.12
N GLU A 6 -21.81 -17.70 25.40
CA GLU A 6 -20.48 -17.40 25.94
C GLU A 6 -19.53 -18.61 25.87
N LYS A 7 -20.04 -19.82 26.10
CA LYS A 7 -19.25 -21.05 25.99
C LYS A 7 -18.86 -21.32 24.53
N TYR A 8 -19.77 -21.04 23.59
CA TYR A 8 -19.44 -21.09 22.16
C TYR A 8 -18.36 -20.07 21.79
N LEU A 9 -18.47 -18.82 22.26
CA LEU A 9 -17.53 -17.74 21.94
C LEU A 9 -16.12 -18.02 22.48
N SER A 10 -16.01 -18.44 23.74
CA SER A 10 -14.73 -18.79 24.36
C SER A 10 -14.05 -19.99 23.68
N HIS A 11 -14.81 -20.97 23.21
CA HIS A 11 -14.26 -22.14 22.52
C HIS A 11 -13.89 -21.87 21.06
N ARG A 12 -14.75 -21.16 20.31
CA ARG A 12 -14.57 -20.94 18.86
C ARG A 12 -13.60 -19.80 18.56
N PHE A 13 -13.60 -18.75 19.39
CA PHE A 13 -12.81 -17.54 19.20
C PHE A 13 -11.99 -17.17 20.46
N PRO A 14 -11.15 -18.09 20.97
CA PRO A 14 -10.47 -17.92 22.26
C PRO A 14 -9.61 -16.65 22.32
N ASN A 15 -8.92 -16.32 21.22
CA ASN A 15 -8.01 -15.17 21.19
C ASN A 15 -8.73 -13.84 21.40
N ILE A 16 -9.83 -13.58 20.67
CA ILE A 16 -10.58 -12.32 20.83
C ILE A 16 -11.36 -12.32 22.14
N TYR A 17 -11.86 -13.48 22.59
CA TYR A 17 -12.53 -13.63 23.87
C TYR A 17 -11.62 -13.20 25.03
N GLU A 18 -10.44 -13.82 25.14
CA GLU A 18 -9.48 -13.50 26.20
C GLU A 18 -8.91 -12.08 26.06
N THR A 19 -8.68 -11.61 24.83
CA THR A 19 -8.21 -10.24 24.60
C THR A 19 -9.21 -9.21 25.11
N CYS A 20 -10.50 -9.34 24.74
CA CYS A 20 -11.52 -8.42 25.21
C CYS A 20 -11.74 -8.53 26.71
N LYS A 21 -11.75 -9.75 27.26
CA LYS A 21 -11.87 -9.99 28.69
C LYS A 21 -10.73 -9.35 29.48
N HIS A 22 -9.50 -9.39 28.96
CA HIS A 22 -8.34 -8.69 29.54
C HIS A 22 -8.55 -7.18 29.65
N TYR A 23 -9.25 -6.57 28.69
CA TYR A 23 -9.65 -5.16 28.71
C TYR A 23 -10.95 -4.90 29.51
N GLY A 24 -11.46 -5.88 30.24
CA GLY A 24 -12.69 -5.76 31.03
C GLY A 24 -13.98 -5.76 30.20
N LEU A 25 -13.93 -6.25 28.96
CA LEU A 25 -15.09 -6.34 28.06
C LEU A 25 -15.55 -7.78 27.91
N ASN A 26 -16.82 -8.06 28.16
CA ASN A 26 -17.44 -9.34 27.86
C ASN A 26 -18.06 -9.30 26.46
N ILE A 27 -17.47 -10.02 25.51
CA ILE A 27 -17.95 -10.03 24.12
C ILE A 27 -19.34 -10.68 23.92
N ALA A 28 -19.85 -11.39 24.92
CA ALA A 28 -21.17 -12.01 24.94
C ALA A 28 -22.27 -11.05 25.43
N THR A 29 -21.94 -10.01 26.18
CA THR A 29 -22.93 -9.06 26.73
C THR A 29 -22.71 -7.62 26.28
N ASP A 30 -21.46 -7.23 26.08
CA ASP A 30 -21.07 -5.85 25.87
C ASP A 30 -20.95 -5.53 24.37
N LEU A 31 -21.23 -4.28 24.04
CA LEU A 31 -20.92 -3.74 22.72
C LEU A 31 -19.42 -3.41 22.67
N LEU A 32 -18.74 -3.90 21.63
CA LEU A 32 -17.32 -3.63 21.44
C LEU A 32 -17.11 -2.34 20.64
N PRO A 33 -16.26 -1.41 21.12
CA PRO A 33 -15.95 -0.20 20.38
C PRO A 33 -15.04 -0.55 19.20
N ILE A 34 -15.62 -0.61 18.00
CA ILE A 34 -14.90 -0.87 16.76
C ILE A 34 -14.89 0.36 15.87
N SER A 35 -13.83 0.50 15.08
CA SER A 35 -13.74 1.49 14.01
C SER A 35 -12.98 0.91 12.81
N PRO A 36 -13.24 1.39 11.59
CA PRO A 36 -12.46 1.00 10.43
C PRO A 36 -10.97 1.35 10.60
N ALA A 37 -10.09 0.51 10.05
CA ALA A 37 -8.64 0.76 10.04
C ALA A 37 -8.05 0.42 8.68
N VAL A 38 -6.90 1.01 8.35
CA VAL A 38 -6.11 0.59 7.18
C VAL A 38 -5.61 -0.83 7.42
N HIS A 39 -5.92 -1.74 6.50
CA HIS A 39 -5.66 -3.16 6.67
C HIS A 39 -4.70 -3.75 5.62
N TYR A 40 -4.72 -3.25 4.39
CA TYR A 40 -3.96 -3.83 3.29
C TYR A 40 -3.64 -2.78 2.21
N PHE A 41 -2.47 -2.90 1.58
CA PHE A 41 -2.06 -2.06 0.45
C PHE A 41 -2.13 -2.82 -0.88
N MET A 42 -3.07 -2.45 -1.76
CA MET A 42 -3.17 -3.01 -3.12
C MET A 42 -2.16 -2.39 -4.10
N GLY A 43 -1.76 -1.14 -3.83
CA GLY A 43 -0.68 -0.48 -4.56
C GLY A 43 0.68 -0.89 -4.04
N GLY A 44 1.74 -0.61 -4.80
CA GLY A 44 3.09 -1.02 -4.45
C GLY A 44 4.05 -0.83 -5.61
N VAL A 45 5.19 -1.51 -5.55
CA VAL A 45 6.16 -1.57 -6.63
C VAL A 45 5.54 -2.32 -7.80
N ARG A 46 5.40 -1.66 -8.96
CA ARG A 46 4.86 -2.30 -10.16
C ARG A 46 5.74 -3.48 -10.57
N THR A 47 5.11 -4.64 -10.77
CA THR A 47 5.78 -5.84 -11.30
C THR A 47 5.00 -6.45 -12.45
N ASN A 48 5.65 -7.33 -13.21
CA ASN A 48 4.97 -8.31 -14.05
C ASN A 48 4.48 -9.52 -13.20
N LEU A 49 3.92 -10.53 -13.86
CA LEU A 49 3.40 -11.74 -13.21
C LEU A 49 4.50 -12.68 -12.65
N ASN A 50 5.75 -12.43 -13.00
CA ASN A 50 6.93 -13.13 -12.49
C ASN A 50 7.64 -12.34 -11.38
N GLY A 51 7.07 -11.21 -10.92
CA GLY A 51 7.65 -10.39 -9.85
C GLY A 51 8.81 -9.49 -10.29
N GLU A 52 9.09 -9.38 -11.59
CA GLU A 52 10.13 -8.46 -12.10
C GLU A 52 9.62 -7.02 -12.07
N THR A 53 10.42 -6.11 -11.51
CA THR A 53 10.14 -4.68 -11.54
C THR A 53 10.62 -4.05 -12.85
N THR A 54 10.38 -2.75 -13.04
CA THR A 54 10.97 -2.00 -14.16
C THR A 54 12.49 -1.79 -14.04
N VAL A 55 13.08 -2.10 -12.87
CA VAL A 55 14.52 -2.06 -12.64
C VAL A 55 15.09 -3.46 -12.85
N LYS A 56 16.06 -3.58 -13.77
CA LYS A 56 16.67 -4.88 -14.11
C LYS A 56 17.26 -5.55 -12.87
N ASN A 57 16.98 -6.85 -12.71
CA ASN A 57 17.40 -7.69 -11.58
C ASN A 57 16.85 -7.25 -10.21
N LEU A 58 15.84 -6.38 -10.17
CA LEU A 58 15.10 -6.06 -8.96
C LEU A 58 13.72 -6.70 -9.05
N PHE A 59 13.38 -7.46 -8.01
CA PHE A 59 12.13 -8.21 -7.89
C PHE A 59 11.33 -7.74 -6.68
N ALA A 60 10.01 -7.84 -6.76
CA ALA A 60 9.11 -7.57 -5.65
C ALA A 60 7.96 -8.60 -5.66
N ALA A 61 7.53 -9.05 -4.48
CA ALA A 61 6.45 -10.01 -4.32
C ALA A 61 5.71 -9.80 -2.99
N GLY A 62 4.44 -10.20 -2.94
CA GLY A 62 3.56 -9.96 -1.79
C GLY A 62 3.05 -8.52 -1.73
N GLU A 63 2.69 -8.05 -0.54
CA GLU A 63 2.02 -6.75 -0.33
C GLU A 63 2.88 -5.52 -0.74
N VAL A 64 4.20 -5.67 -0.88
CA VAL A 64 5.05 -4.59 -1.39
C VAL A 64 4.90 -4.39 -2.90
N ALA A 65 4.39 -5.39 -3.63
CA ALA A 65 4.25 -5.37 -5.08
C ALA A 65 2.85 -4.92 -5.51
N SER A 66 2.76 -4.40 -6.73
CA SER A 66 1.52 -4.19 -7.45
C SER A 66 1.55 -5.04 -8.71
N THR A 67 1.08 -6.27 -8.56
CA THR A 67 0.96 -7.28 -9.62
C THR A 67 -0.27 -7.06 -10.51
N GLY A 68 -1.24 -6.28 -10.02
CA GLY A 68 -2.55 -6.05 -10.64
C GLY A 68 -3.65 -7.00 -10.19
N VAL A 69 -3.31 -8.16 -9.59
CA VAL A 69 -4.29 -9.21 -9.23
C VAL A 69 -5.35 -8.74 -8.23
N GLN A 70 -4.99 -7.88 -7.27
CA GLN A 70 -5.94 -7.39 -6.27
C GLN A 70 -6.83 -6.24 -6.78
N GLY A 71 -6.54 -5.69 -7.97
CA GLY A 71 -7.25 -4.53 -8.52
C GLY A 71 -7.36 -3.37 -7.53
N ALA A 72 -8.55 -2.78 -7.45
CA ALA A 72 -8.84 -1.67 -6.54
C ALA A 72 -9.39 -2.12 -5.17
N ASN A 73 -9.63 -3.41 -4.95
CA ASN A 73 -10.11 -3.95 -3.68
C ASN A 73 -9.73 -5.43 -3.56
N ARG A 74 -8.80 -5.74 -2.67
CA ARG A 74 -8.35 -7.11 -2.41
C ARG A 74 -9.50 -7.97 -1.87
N LEU A 75 -9.69 -9.14 -2.47
CA LEU A 75 -10.59 -10.16 -1.92
C LEU A 75 -10.00 -10.77 -0.65
N ALA A 76 -10.85 -10.99 0.36
CA ALA A 76 -10.43 -11.57 1.63
C ALA A 76 -9.68 -12.90 1.44
N SER A 77 -8.71 -13.16 2.31
CA SER A 77 -7.83 -14.35 2.28
C SER A 77 -6.81 -14.45 1.14
N ASN A 78 -6.83 -13.57 0.13
CA ASN A 78 -5.91 -13.70 -1.01
C ASN A 78 -4.47 -13.18 -0.77
N SER A 79 -4.19 -12.26 0.15
CA SER A 79 -2.84 -11.70 0.37
C SER A 79 -1.76 -12.73 0.73
N LEU A 80 -2.08 -13.75 1.54
CA LEU A 80 -1.10 -14.79 1.87
C LEU A 80 -0.79 -15.67 0.65
N LEU A 81 -1.82 -15.99 -0.14
CA LEU A 81 -1.67 -16.72 -1.39
C LEU A 81 -0.88 -15.91 -2.42
N GLU A 82 -1.10 -14.60 -2.49
CA GLU A 82 -0.31 -13.71 -3.33
C GLU A 82 1.17 -13.74 -2.93
N GLY A 83 1.47 -13.62 -1.63
CA GLY A 83 2.83 -13.76 -1.12
C GLY A 83 3.47 -15.10 -1.50
N LEU A 84 2.74 -16.21 -1.33
CA LEU A 84 3.23 -17.55 -1.66
C LEU A 84 3.47 -17.73 -3.17
N VAL A 85 2.48 -17.43 -4.00
CA VAL A 85 2.51 -17.67 -5.44
C VAL A 85 3.52 -16.75 -6.12
N PHE A 86 3.43 -15.44 -5.88
CA PHE A 86 4.34 -14.48 -6.52
C PHE A 86 5.74 -14.53 -5.91
N GLY A 87 5.87 -14.91 -4.63
CA GLY A 87 7.18 -15.18 -4.02
C GLY A 87 7.89 -16.35 -4.70
N ALA A 88 7.19 -17.46 -4.94
CA ALA A 88 7.74 -18.62 -5.65
C ALA A 88 8.14 -18.26 -7.10
N ARG A 89 7.27 -17.52 -7.82
CA ARG A 89 7.55 -17.07 -9.19
C ARG A 89 8.74 -16.12 -9.25
N ALA A 90 8.78 -15.10 -8.38
CA ALA A 90 9.89 -14.15 -8.30
C ALA A 90 11.21 -14.84 -7.95
N GLY A 91 11.19 -15.79 -7.01
CA GLY A 91 12.37 -16.58 -6.67
C GLY A 91 12.89 -17.40 -7.85
N LYS A 92 11.98 -18.09 -8.56
CA LYS A 92 12.34 -18.85 -9.78
C LYS A 92 12.91 -17.93 -10.86
N GLN A 93 12.22 -16.83 -11.16
CA GLN A 93 12.66 -15.88 -12.18
C GLN A 93 14.01 -15.23 -11.82
N ALA A 94 14.27 -14.93 -10.55
CA ALA A 94 15.54 -14.38 -10.10
C ALA A 94 16.72 -15.35 -10.30
N VAL A 95 16.48 -16.66 -10.23
CA VAL A 95 17.50 -17.70 -10.50
C VAL A 95 17.72 -17.89 -12.00
N GLU A 96 16.65 -17.88 -12.80
CA GLU A 96 16.69 -18.12 -14.25
C GLU A 96 17.14 -16.90 -15.06
N SER A 97 16.93 -15.69 -14.52
CA SER A 97 17.29 -14.46 -15.21
C SER A 97 18.81 -14.38 -15.41
N PRO A 98 19.27 -13.99 -16.62
CA PRO A 98 20.68 -13.79 -16.87
C PRO A 98 21.24 -12.82 -15.84
N LYS A 99 22.26 -13.25 -15.09
CA LYS A 99 22.97 -12.36 -14.16
C LYS A 99 23.58 -11.24 -14.98
N SER A 100 22.92 -10.09 -15.02
CA SER A 100 23.54 -8.88 -15.54
C SER A 100 24.79 -8.64 -14.71
N LYS A 101 25.88 -8.20 -15.33
CA LYS A 101 26.96 -7.57 -14.58
C LYS A 101 26.36 -6.31 -13.97
N VAL A 102 25.77 -6.43 -12.78
CA VAL A 102 25.46 -5.28 -11.95
C VAL A 102 26.81 -4.61 -11.77
N GLN A 103 27.03 -3.51 -12.48
CA GLN A 103 28.13 -2.64 -12.16
C GLN A 103 27.79 -2.17 -10.76
N SER A 104 28.45 -2.76 -9.75
CA SER A 104 28.55 -2.11 -8.46
C SER A 104 28.91 -0.67 -8.79
N PRO A 105 28.16 0.34 -8.31
CA PRO A 105 28.53 1.72 -8.54
C PRO A 105 30.02 1.81 -8.26
N LYS A 106 30.82 2.20 -9.28
CA LYS A 106 32.26 2.36 -9.10
C LYS A 106 32.36 3.20 -7.85
N SER A 107 32.94 2.62 -6.79
CA SER A 107 33.13 3.32 -5.54
C SER A 107 34.01 4.52 -5.88
N GLU A 108 33.38 5.66 -6.12
CA GLU A 108 34.07 6.93 -6.27
C GLU A 108 34.64 7.23 -4.89
N SER A 109 35.85 6.73 -4.68
CA SER A 109 36.72 7.01 -3.55
C SER A 109 36.23 6.55 -2.17
N GLN A 110 37.11 5.81 -1.52
CA GLN A 110 37.06 5.39 -0.13
C GLN A 110 37.27 6.57 0.84
N ASN A 111 36.48 7.65 0.74
CA ASN A 111 36.52 8.76 1.69
C ASN A 111 35.15 9.22 2.23
N SER A 112 34.07 8.52 1.86
CA SER A 112 32.80 8.61 2.59
C SER A 112 32.47 7.24 3.17
N GLN A 113 33.10 6.91 4.30
CA GLN A 113 32.32 6.23 5.34
C GLN A 113 31.22 7.21 5.77
N THR A 114 30.19 7.38 4.94
CA THR A 114 28.88 7.74 5.48
C THR A 114 28.48 6.54 6.31
N GLN A 115 28.95 6.49 7.56
CA GLN A 115 28.30 5.71 8.59
C GLN A 115 26.86 6.19 8.57
N THR A 116 25.98 5.45 7.90
CA THR A 116 24.55 5.73 7.89
C THR A 116 24.15 5.74 9.35
N SER A 117 23.90 6.94 9.86
CA SER A 117 23.63 7.11 11.28
C SER A 117 22.33 6.38 11.59
N LYS A 118 22.15 5.84 12.81
CA LYS A 118 20.85 5.25 13.19
C LYS A 118 19.69 6.23 12.95
N SER A 119 19.95 7.54 13.07
CA SER A 119 19.02 8.61 12.74
C SER A 119 18.57 8.64 11.26
N ASP A 120 19.39 8.15 10.32
CA ASP A 120 19.04 8.16 8.89
C ASP A 120 18.00 7.10 8.51
N ILE A 121 17.98 5.99 9.23
CA ILE A 121 17.08 4.85 9.01
C ILE A 121 15.80 4.91 9.86
N GLU A 122 15.74 5.82 10.84
CA GLU A 122 14.55 6.01 11.68
C GLU A 122 13.66 7.15 11.16
N ILE A 123 12.35 6.89 11.17
CA ILE A 123 11.34 7.92 10.90
C ILE A 123 11.16 8.75 12.16
N SER A 124 11.44 10.05 12.07
CA SER A 124 11.21 11.02 13.15
C SER A 124 9.79 10.90 13.72
N VAL A 125 9.68 10.92 15.05
CA VAL A 125 8.38 10.84 15.75
C VAL A 125 7.45 11.96 15.32
N ALA A 126 7.98 13.18 15.14
CA ALA A 126 7.20 14.34 14.72
C ALA A 126 6.65 14.16 13.29
N VAL A 127 7.51 13.74 12.36
CA VAL A 127 7.12 13.45 10.96
C VAL A 127 6.09 12.32 10.94
N ARG A 128 6.33 11.23 11.66
CA ARG A 128 5.42 10.08 11.75
C ARG A 128 4.04 10.50 12.23
N LYS A 129 3.95 11.25 13.33
CA LYS A 129 2.67 11.73 13.88
C LYS A 129 1.95 12.65 12.90
N ARG A 130 2.66 13.62 12.30
CA ARG A 130 2.05 14.60 11.38
C ARG A 130 1.53 13.93 10.12
N VAL A 131 2.32 13.06 9.48
CA VAL A 131 1.90 12.31 8.28
C VAL A 131 0.73 11.38 8.58
N LYS A 132 0.76 10.62 9.69
CA LYS A 132 -0.37 9.75 10.07
C LYS A 132 -1.66 10.53 10.27
N ARG A 133 -1.61 11.69 10.93
CA ARG A 133 -2.77 12.56 11.10
C ARG A 133 -3.33 13.03 9.76
N LEU A 134 -2.48 13.54 8.86
CA LEU A 134 -2.90 14.00 7.53
C LEU A 134 -3.51 12.87 6.70
N MET A 135 -2.89 11.68 6.72
CA MET A 135 -3.42 10.51 6.02
C MET A 135 -4.80 10.11 6.56
N TRP A 136 -4.99 10.11 7.89
CA TRP A 136 -6.26 9.76 8.51
C TRP A 136 -7.37 10.78 8.21
N GLU A 137 -7.08 12.07 8.40
CA GLU A 137 -8.08 13.14 8.27
C GLU A 137 -8.42 13.49 6.83
N ARG A 138 -7.49 13.30 5.88
CA ARG A 138 -7.61 13.86 4.52
C ARG A 138 -7.47 12.84 3.39
N VAL A 139 -6.89 11.66 3.67
CA VAL A 139 -6.62 10.60 2.68
C VAL A 139 -7.23 9.26 3.13
N GLY A 140 -8.24 9.34 4.00
CA GLY A 140 -8.91 8.19 4.62
C GLY A 140 -9.88 7.47 3.68
N ILE A 141 -10.99 6.99 4.25
CA ILE A 141 -12.01 6.23 3.51
C ILE A 141 -12.74 7.13 2.51
N SER A 142 -13.27 8.25 2.98
CA SER A 142 -13.93 9.25 2.14
C SER A 142 -12.97 10.39 1.83
N ARG A 143 -12.93 10.81 0.57
CA ARG A 143 -11.96 11.79 0.06
C ARG A 143 -12.67 12.81 -0.82
N ASP A 144 -12.12 14.01 -0.90
CA ASP A 144 -12.53 15.04 -1.86
C ASP A 144 -11.31 15.83 -2.33
N ALA A 145 -11.43 16.51 -3.47
CA ALA A 145 -10.35 17.27 -4.07
C ALA A 145 -9.76 18.34 -3.11
N ALA A 146 -10.60 19.01 -2.32
CA ALA A 146 -10.16 20.10 -1.45
C ALA A 146 -9.26 19.59 -0.32
N ASN A 147 -9.63 18.47 0.31
CA ASN A 147 -8.85 17.82 1.35
C ASN A 147 -7.58 17.16 0.81
N LEU A 148 -7.64 16.54 -0.36
CA LEU A 148 -6.46 15.95 -1.02
C LEU A 148 -5.44 17.02 -1.41
N LYS A 149 -5.87 18.15 -2.00
CA LYS A 149 -4.99 19.29 -2.31
C LYS A 149 -4.36 19.90 -1.05
N ARG A 150 -5.11 19.97 0.06
CA ARG A 150 -4.56 20.41 1.37
C ARG A 150 -3.48 19.44 1.86
N ALA A 151 -3.74 18.13 1.83
CA ALA A 151 -2.77 17.13 2.25
C ALA A 151 -1.47 17.20 1.44
N LEU A 152 -1.56 17.41 0.12
CA LEU A 152 -0.38 17.55 -0.75
C LEU A 152 0.49 18.75 -0.37
N ARG A 153 -0.10 19.93 -0.11
CA ARG A 153 0.64 21.12 0.35
C ARG A 153 1.33 20.88 1.69
N GLU A 154 0.66 20.19 2.60
CA GLU A 154 1.22 19.85 3.91
C GLU A 154 2.39 18.85 3.79
N PHE A 155 2.27 17.85 2.91
CA PHE A 155 3.38 16.92 2.66
C PHE A 155 4.56 17.61 1.99
N GLU A 156 4.33 18.55 1.07
CA GLU A 156 5.37 19.37 0.47
C GLU A 156 6.12 20.20 1.53
N GLN A 157 5.40 20.84 2.45
CA GLN A 157 6.00 21.58 3.56
C GLN A 157 6.81 20.66 4.50
N ILE A 158 6.37 19.43 4.74
CA ILE A 158 7.16 18.48 5.55
C ILE A 158 8.42 18.06 4.78
N ALA A 159 8.30 17.82 3.47
CA ALA A 159 9.38 17.36 2.61
C ALA A 159 10.47 18.42 2.37
N SER A 160 10.14 19.71 2.54
CA SER A 160 11.10 20.83 2.43
C SER A 160 12.05 20.95 3.62
N ALA A 161 11.75 20.27 4.73
CA ALA A 161 12.67 20.20 5.86
C ALA A 161 13.88 19.30 5.54
N ASP A 162 14.95 19.46 6.31
CA ASP A 162 16.02 18.48 6.32
C ASP A 162 15.52 17.21 7.03
N LEU A 163 15.42 16.12 6.27
CA LEU A 163 14.81 14.87 6.68
C LEU A 163 15.78 13.72 6.49
N SER A 164 15.82 12.83 7.48
CA SER A 164 16.41 11.50 7.32
C SER A 164 15.84 10.77 6.12
N THR A 165 16.62 9.85 5.54
CA THR A 165 16.20 9.03 4.39
C THR A 165 14.88 8.30 4.67
N ALA A 166 14.72 7.74 5.87
CA ALA A 166 13.48 7.07 6.26
C ALA A 166 12.29 8.03 6.37
N SER A 167 12.48 9.21 6.97
CA SER A 167 11.43 10.24 7.06
C SER A 167 11.02 10.76 5.68
N ARG A 168 11.99 10.99 4.79
CA ARG A 168 11.76 11.41 3.41
C ARG A 168 10.97 10.36 2.64
N SER A 169 11.35 9.08 2.76
CA SER A 169 10.65 7.95 2.14
C SER A 169 9.20 7.85 2.64
N PHE A 170 8.99 8.03 3.94
CA PHE A 170 7.66 7.98 4.54
C PHE A 170 6.73 9.08 4.01
N VAL A 171 7.21 10.33 3.92
CA VAL A 171 6.46 11.46 3.35
C VAL A 171 6.23 11.26 1.86
N THR A 172 7.22 10.70 1.15
CA THR A 172 7.11 10.41 -0.29
C THR A 172 5.99 9.42 -0.56
N LEU A 173 5.91 8.31 0.18
CA LEU A 173 4.83 7.33 0.04
C LEU A 173 3.45 7.94 0.30
N ALA A 174 3.31 8.74 1.36
CA ALA A 174 2.06 9.46 1.65
C ALA A 174 1.67 10.42 0.51
N THR A 175 2.65 11.13 -0.05
CA THR A 175 2.45 12.04 -1.19
C THR A 175 1.99 11.29 -2.43
N LEU A 176 2.62 10.16 -2.77
CA LEU A 176 2.24 9.34 -3.93
C LEU A 176 0.80 8.82 -3.80
N ILE A 177 0.39 8.39 -2.60
CA ILE A 177 -0.99 7.95 -2.36
C ILE A 177 -1.97 9.11 -2.55
N ALA A 178 -1.68 10.29 -1.98
CA ALA A 178 -2.54 11.46 -2.11
C ALA A 178 -2.62 11.98 -3.55
N LYS A 179 -1.50 11.97 -4.30
CA LYS A 179 -1.46 12.35 -5.72
C LYS A 179 -2.32 11.42 -6.56
N ALA A 180 -2.18 10.11 -6.41
CA ALA A 180 -3.02 9.14 -7.11
C ALA A 180 -4.50 9.26 -6.75
N ALA A 181 -4.81 9.54 -5.48
CA ALA A 181 -6.18 9.75 -5.04
C ALA A 181 -6.79 11.04 -5.59
N LEU A 182 -5.99 12.10 -5.79
CA LEU A 182 -6.45 13.35 -6.39
C LEU A 182 -6.66 13.22 -7.90
N TRP A 183 -5.70 12.58 -8.58
CA TRP A 183 -5.73 12.35 -10.02
C TRP A 183 -6.89 11.45 -10.46
N ARG A 184 -7.27 10.46 -9.65
CA ARG A 184 -8.40 9.59 -9.95
C ARG A 184 -9.70 10.27 -9.54
N GLU A 185 -10.44 10.76 -10.52
CA GLU A 185 -11.73 11.44 -10.36
C GLU A 185 -12.90 10.46 -10.58
N GLU A 186 -12.89 9.37 -9.81
CA GLU A 186 -13.96 8.38 -9.74
C GLU A 186 -13.95 7.69 -8.36
N SER A 187 -14.90 6.79 -8.11
CA SER A 187 -14.93 5.92 -6.94
C SER A 187 -14.92 4.45 -7.33
N ARG A 188 -13.84 3.74 -6.99
CA ARG A 188 -13.63 2.32 -7.35
C ARG A 188 -12.92 1.56 -6.24
N GLY A 189 -13.52 0.46 -5.78
CA GLY A 189 -12.95 -0.39 -4.73
C GLY A 189 -12.72 0.38 -3.42
N GLY A 190 -11.52 0.29 -2.85
CA GLY A 190 -11.12 1.01 -1.64
C GLY A 190 -10.81 2.51 -1.84
N HIS A 191 -11.00 3.03 -3.05
CA HIS A 191 -10.91 4.45 -3.35
C HIS A 191 -12.32 5.05 -3.50
N PHE A 192 -12.69 5.94 -2.59
CA PHE A 192 -13.98 6.63 -2.62
C PHE A 192 -13.79 8.15 -2.58
N ARG A 193 -14.32 8.83 -3.60
CA ARG A 193 -14.34 10.28 -3.81
C ARG A 193 -15.77 10.78 -3.66
N THR A 194 -16.05 11.59 -2.64
CA THR A 194 -17.40 12.13 -2.41
C THR A 194 -17.83 13.11 -3.49
N ASP A 195 -16.86 13.78 -4.13
CA ASP A 195 -17.03 14.66 -5.28
C ASP A 195 -17.10 13.92 -6.63
N PHE A 196 -16.74 12.64 -6.66
CA PHE A 196 -16.84 11.74 -7.83
C PHE A 196 -17.31 10.34 -7.39
N PRO A 197 -18.59 10.18 -6.98
CA PRO A 197 -19.06 8.97 -6.31
C PRO A 197 -19.27 7.78 -7.25
N GLN A 198 -19.27 8.00 -8.56
CA GLN A 198 -19.51 6.96 -9.57
C GLN A 198 -18.19 6.37 -10.08
N ARG A 199 -18.29 5.18 -10.68
CA ARG A 199 -17.21 4.59 -11.46
C ARG A 199 -17.25 5.16 -12.86
N GLU A 200 -16.08 5.42 -13.42
CA GLU A 200 -15.94 5.97 -14.76
C GLU A 200 -15.08 5.05 -15.64
N ASP A 201 -15.48 4.88 -16.90
CA ASP A 201 -14.83 3.90 -17.79
C ASP A 201 -13.44 4.35 -18.26
N ASN A 202 -13.21 5.66 -18.36
CA ASN A 202 -11.90 6.23 -18.66
C ASN A 202 -10.84 5.95 -17.56
N PHE A 203 -11.27 5.53 -16.37
CA PHE A 203 -10.40 5.13 -15.27
C PHE A 203 -10.27 3.61 -15.09
N GLN A 204 -10.64 2.82 -16.11
CA GLN A 204 -10.30 1.39 -16.19
C GLN A 204 -8.80 1.16 -16.48
N VAL A 205 -7.93 1.76 -15.67
CA VAL A 205 -6.47 1.78 -15.80
C VAL A 205 -5.79 1.78 -14.44
N HIS A 206 -4.54 1.32 -14.39
CA HIS A 206 -3.66 1.53 -13.25
C HIS A 206 -2.93 2.87 -13.35
N SER A 207 -2.85 3.60 -12.22
CA SER A 207 -2.02 4.80 -12.09
C SER A 207 -0.58 4.41 -11.83
N ILE A 208 0.34 4.82 -12.70
CA ILE A 208 1.77 4.56 -12.63
C ILE A 208 2.49 5.86 -12.26
N GLN A 209 3.26 5.83 -11.17
CA GLN A 209 3.98 7.00 -10.68
C GLN A 209 5.49 6.77 -10.70
N LYS A 210 6.22 7.81 -11.10
CA LYS A 210 7.67 7.92 -10.95
C LYS A 210 7.97 9.25 -10.26
N LEU A 211 9.01 9.28 -9.43
CA LEU A 211 9.39 10.51 -8.74
C LEU A 211 9.77 11.59 -9.77
N GLY A 212 9.21 12.79 -9.62
CA GLY A 212 9.47 13.92 -10.53
C GLY A 212 8.75 13.86 -11.88
N ALA A 213 7.92 12.85 -12.14
CA ALA A 213 7.13 12.73 -13.36
C ALA A 213 5.63 12.85 -13.09
N GLU A 214 4.87 13.18 -14.14
CA GLU A 214 3.42 13.11 -14.11
C GLU A 214 2.92 11.66 -14.04
N ILE A 215 1.68 11.48 -13.59
CA ILE A 215 1.05 10.17 -13.50
C ILE A 215 0.77 9.66 -14.91
N GLN A 216 1.23 8.45 -15.18
CA GLN A 216 0.95 7.72 -16.43
C GLN A 216 -0.11 6.66 -16.17
N THR A 217 -0.81 6.23 -17.21
CA THR A 217 -1.78 5.13 -17.15
C THR A 217 -1.18 3.86 -17.71
N SER A 218 -1.64 2.71 -17.21
CA SER A 218 -1.47 1.44 -17.93
C SER A 218 -2.30 1.44 -19.21
N GLU A 219 -2.17 0.36 -19.98
CA GLU A 219 -3.19 -0.01 -20.96
C GLU A 219 -4.56 -0.12 -20.30
N THR A 220 -5.60 0.20 -21.08
CA THR A 220 -6.99 0.08 -20.66
C THR A 220 -7.34 -1.38 -20.39
N ILE A 221 -7.92 -1.62 -19.22
CA ILE A 221 -8.34 -2.94 -18.79
C ILE A 221 -9.70 -3.23 -19.44
N ASN A 222 -9.73 -4.11 -20.43
CA ASN A 222 -10.98 -4.55 -21.05
C ASN A 222 -11.56 -5.74 -20.27
N PHE A 223 -12.65 -5.51 -19.54
CA PHE A 223 -13.35 -6.57 -18.80
C PHE A 223 -14.26 -7.45 -19.67
N ALA A 224 -14.54 -7.04 -20.92
CA ALA A 224 -15.41 -7.77 -21.85
C ALA A 224 -14.66 -8.84 -22.67
N ASP A 225 -13.34 -8.88 -22.59
CA ASP A 225 -12.52 -9.87 -23.30
C ASP A 225 -12.38 -11.15 -22.46
N GLU A 226 -13.34 -12.06 -22.58
CA GLU A 226 -13.36 -13.37 -21.91
C GLU A 226 -12.18 -14.29 -22.30
N SER A 227 -11.39 -13.90 -23.30
CA SER A 227 -10.20 -14.61 -23.75
C SER A 227 -9.10 -14.71 -22.67
N ASN A 228 -9.13 -13.84 -21.64
CA ASN A 228 -8.14 -13.83 -20.55
C ASN A 228 -8.55 -14.60 -19.28
N GLN A 229 -9.74 -15.23 -19.26
CA GLN A 229 -10.19 -16.04 -18.11
C GLN A 229 -9.68 -17.50 -18.14
N LYS A 230 -8.97 -17.93 -19.19
CA LYS A 230 -8.49 -19.31 -19.36
C LYS A 230 -7.06 -19.59 -18.87
N ALA A 231 -6.44 -18.67 -18.13
CA ALA A 231 -5.06 -18.84 -17.65
C ALA A 231 -4.91 -18.64 -16.13
N ALA A 232 -5.84 -19.18 -15.34
CA ALA A 232 -5.70 -19.37 -13.90
C ALA A 232 -5.72 -20.86 -13.56
#